data_AF-A0A4S4L680-F1
#
_entry.id   AF-A0A4S4L680-F1
#
_cell.length_a   1.000
_cell.length_b   1.000
_cell.length_c   1.000
_cell.angle_alpha   90.00
_cell.angle_beta   90.00
_cell.angle_gamma   90.00
#
_symmetry.space_group_name_H-M   'P 1'
#
loop_
_entity.id
_entity.type
_entity.pdbx_description
1 polymer ?
#
loop_
_entity_poly.entity_id
_entity_poly.type
_entity_poly.pdbx_seq_one_letter_code
_entity_poly.pdbx_strand_id
1 'polypeptide(L)'
;MTSHHSPTSTSTGIRPSHAKKKRYQQPDGPLAAYIWRLYMCFSTSLALSVMEPWERVLVMSFLGMVLSLIAIGLVRYFPQFILAFLARARYYLFGEDAAGRDVVAWDAPNAGSIRGSEF
;
A
#
# COMPACT_ATOMS: atom_id res chain seq x y z
N MET A 1 61.11 -20.76 59.70
CA MET A 1 60.16 -19.64 59.85
C MET A 1 60.01 -19.00 58.47
N THR A 2 59.01 -19.41 57.68
CA THR A 2 57.69 -18.73 57.51
C THR A 2 57.89 -17.31 56.95
N SER A 3 57.35 -16.90 55.80
CA SER A 3 56.32 -17.46 54.92
C SER A 3 56.32 -16.60 53.65
N HIS A 4 56.00 -17.21 52.51
CA HIS A 4 55.60 -16.50 51.30
C HIS A 4 54.37 -15.62 51.56
N HIS A 5 54.33 -14.40 51.01
CA HIS A 5 53.08 -13.66 50.80
C HIS A 5 53.24 -12.71 49.61
N SER A 6 52.67 -13.12 48.48
CA SER A 6 52.40 -12.25 47.33
C SER A 6 51.10 -11.50 47.58
N PRO A 7 51.04 -10.16 47.44
CA PRO A 7 49.78 -9.46 47.46
C PRO A 7 49.03 -9.70 46.14
N THR A 8 47.85 -10.29 46.32
CA THR A 8 46.77 -10.50 45.36
C THR A 8 46.54 -9.30 44.45
N SER A 9 46.76 -9.49 43.16
CA SER A 9 46.30 -8.59 42.10
C SER A 9 44.78 -8.48 42.15
N THR A 10 44.30 -7.27 42.45
CA THR A 10 42.91 -6.85 42.38
C THR A 10 42.32 -7.19 41.01
N SER A 11 41.50 -8.24 40.99
CA SER A 11 40.67 -8.62 39.85
C SER A 11 39.54 -7.59 39.71
N THR A 12 39.78 -6.55 38.91
CA THR A 12 38.76 -5.60 38.47
C THR A 12 37.77 -6.35 37.59
N GLY A 13 36.70 -6.85 38.22
CA GLY A 13 35.58 -7.47 37.53
C GLY A 13 34.89 -6.48 36.60
N ILE A 14 35.26 -6.51 35.32
CA ILE A 14 34.50 -5.88 34.24
C ILE A 14 33.17 -6.64 34.14
N ARG A 15 32.14 -6.10 34.79
CA ARG A 15 30.78 -6.63 34.71
C ARG A 15 30.25 -6.33 33.30
N PRO A 16 30.00 -7.32 32.44
CA PRO A 16 29.41 -7.05 31.14
C PRO A 16 28.02 -6.46 31.37
N SER A 17 27.84 -5.19 30.98
CA SER A 17 26.54 -4.55 30.86
C SER A 17 25.73 -5.37 29.87
N HIS A 18 24.80 -6.18 30.38
CA HIS A 18 23.81 -6.89 29.58
C HIS A 18 22.88 -5.85 28.94
N ALA A 19 23.32 -5.25 27.84
CA ALA A 19 22.49 -4.45 26.96
C ALA A 19 21.33 -5.34 26.53
N LYS A 20 20.14 -5.06 27.07
CA LYS A 20 18.91 -5.79 26.74
C LYS A 20 18.69 -5.65 25.24
N LYS A 21 18.99 -6.71 24.48
CA LYS A 21 18.63 -6.81 23.07
C LYS A 21 17.10 -6.68 23.00
N LYS A 22 16.61 -5.53 22.52
CA LYS A 22 15.18 -5.35 22.24
C LYS A 22 14.81 -6.41 21.19
N ARG A 23 14.04 -7.43 21.60
CA ARG A 23 13.75 -8.63 20.79
C ARG A 23 13.00 -8.34 19.50
N TYR A 24 12.42 -7.15 19.36
CA TYR A 24 11.78 -6.69 18.14
C TYR A 24 11.95 -5.17 18.05
N GLN A 25 12.76 -4.71 17.10
CA GLN A 25 12.75 -3.30 16.70
C GLN A 25 11.56 -3.11 15.78
N GLN A 26 10.60 -2.27 16.18
CA GLN A 26 9.55 -1.84 15.27
C GLN A 26 10.20 -0.97 14.19
N PRO A 27 9.97 -1.26 12.90
CA PRO A 27 10.59 -0.49 11.84
C PRO A 27 9.98 0.91 11.83
N ASP A 28 10.85 1.92 11.78
CA ASP A 28 10.45 3.33 11.77
C ASP A 28 9.77 3.68 10.44
N GLY A 29 8.45 3.88 10.48
CA GLY A 29 7.66 4.42 9.37
C GLY A 29 6.29 3.75 9.16
N PRO A 30 5.28 4.49 8.65
CA PRO A 30 3.94 3.96 8.44
C PRO A 30 3.91 2.84 7.38
N LEU A 31 4.71 2.98 6.32
CA LEU A 31 4.84 1.97 5.27
C LEU A 31 5.54 0.71 5.81
N ALA A 32 6.60 0.91 6.60
CA ALA A 32 7.37 -0.17 7.18
C ALA A 32 6.54 -0.94 8.24
N ALA A 33 5.69 -0.25 9.01
CA ALA A 33 4.72 -0.86 9.90
C ALA A 33 3.66 -1.66 9.14
N TYR A 34 3.22 -1.20 7.97
CA TYR A 34 2.27 -1.92 7.12
C TYR A 34 2.89 -3.20 6.54
N ILE A 35 4.09 -3.11 5.99
CA ILE A 35 4.85 -4.26 5.49
C ILE A 35 5.15 -5.24 6.62
N TRP A 36 5.50 -4.74 7.80
CA TRP A 36 5.72 -5.55 9.00
C TRP A 36 4.46 -6.29 9.45
N ARG A 37 3.29 -5.64 9.40
CA ARG A 37 2.00 -6.27 9.71
C ARG A 37 1.59 -7.28 8.66
N LEU A 38 1.83 -7.00 7.38
CA LEU A 38 1.64 -7.96 6.28
C LEU A 38 2.53 -9.18 6.48
N TYR A 39 3.81 -8.96 6.78
CA TYR A 39 4.78 -10.03 7.07
C TYR A 39 4.37 -10.86 8.29
N MET A 40 3.97 -10.22 9.39
CA MET A 40 3.52 -10.89 10.61
C MET A 40 2.22 -11.66 10.38
N CYS A 41 1.21 -11.04 9.76
CA CYS A 41 -0.08 -11.69 9.47
C CYS A 41 0.11 -12.87 8.52
N PHE A 42 1.01 -12.75 7.54
CA PHE A 42 1.32 -13.83 6.61
C PHE A 42 2.11 -14.96 7.29
N SER A 43 3.02 -14.62 8.21
CA SER A 43 3.73 -15.60 9.04
C SER A 43 2.79 -16.38 9.98
N THR A 44 1.63 -15.83 10.34
CA THR A 44 0.71 -16.44 11.32
C THR A 44 -0.45 -17.19 10.70
N SER A 45 -0.94 -16.78 9.52
CA SER A 45 -2.27 -17.20 9.02
C SER A 45 -2.30 -18.51 8.24
N LEU A 46 -1.17 -19.02 7.76
CA LEU A 46 -1.19 -20.09 6.75
C LEU A 46 -0.71 -21.47 7.22
N ALA A 47 -0.73 -21.79 8.52
CA ALA A 47 -0.13 -23.04 9.04
C ALA A 47 1.33 -23.27 8.56
N LEU A 48 1.96 -22.20 8.08
CA LEU A 48 3.28 -22.13 7.47
C LEU A 48 4.38 -22.29 8.53
N SER A 49 4.01 -22.26 9.82
CA SER A 49 4.89 -22.58 10.94
C SER A 49 5.23 -24.08 11.03
N VAL A 50 4.44 -24.96 10.40
CA VAL A 50 4.64 -26.41 10.41
C VAL A 50 5.45 -26.90 9.19
N MET A 51 5.46 -26.13 8.10
CA MET A 51 6.23 -26.44 6.89
C MET A 51 7.73 -26.12 7.03
N GLU A 52 8.55 -26.89 6.32
CA GLU A 52 9.99 -26.73 6.31
C GLU A 52 10.40 -25.31 5.82
N PRO A 53 11.53 -24.79 6.32
CA PRO A 53 11.95 -23.41 6.05
C PRO A 53 12.19 -23.11 4.57
N TRP A 54 12.47 -24.13 3.75
CA TRP A 54 12.66 -23.96 2.30
C TRP A 54 11.31 -23.81 1.56
N GLU A 55 10.29 -24.57 1.96
CA GLU A 55 8.96 -24.55 1.34
C GLU A 55 8.26 -23.21 1.59
N ARG A 56 8.48 -22.64 2.78
CA ARG A 56 8.07 -21.27 3.11
C ARG A 56 8.59 -20.24 2.11
N VAL A 57 9.84 -20.37 1.65
CA VAL A 57 10.44 -19.42 0.69
C VAL A 57 9.76 -19.53 -0.69
N LEU A 58 9.43 -20.74 -1.13
CA LEU A 58 8.72 -20.96 -2.40
C LEU A 58 7.29 -20.41 -2.38
N VAL A 59 6.55 -20.61 -1.29
CA VAL A 59 5.20 -20.07 -1.17
C VAL A 59 5.23 -18.54 -1.15
N MET A 60 6.20 -17.93 -0.45
CA MET A 60 6.36 -16.47 -0.42
C MET A 60 6.71 -15.90 -1.80
N SER A 61 7.59 -16.57 -2.56
CA SER A 61 7.98 -16.11 -3.89
C SER A 61 6.82 -16.24 -4.88
N PHE A 62 6.10 -17.37 -4.86
CA PHE A 62 4.93 -17.58 -5.71
C PHE A 62 3.82 -16.58 -5.40
N LEU A 63 3.49 -16.37 -4.12
CA LEU A 63 2.47 -15.40 -3.76
C LEU A 63 2.88 -13.97 -4.08
N GLY A 64 4.14 -13.60 -3.87
CA GLY A 64 4.67 -12.30 -4.30
C GLY A 64 4.56 -12.11 -5.81
N MET A 65 4.85 -13.15 -6.58
CA MET A 65 4.67 -13.14 -8.04
C MET A 65 3.21 -12.96 -8.43
N VAL A 66 2.28 -13.69 -7.83
CA VAL A 66 0.84 -13.55 -8.09
C VAL A 66 0.34 -12.16 -7.68
N LEU A 67 0.70 -11.67 -6.49
CA LEU A 67 0.32 -10.34 -6.00
C LEU A 67 0.88 -9.22 -6.87
N SER A 68 2.13 -9.33 -7.34
CA SER A 68 2.70 -8.36 -8.27
C SER A 68 2.00 -8.40 -9.63
N LEU A 69 1.65 -9.58 -10.15
CA LEU A 69 0.84 -9.71 -11.36
C LEU A 69 -0.53 -9.05 -11.20
N ILE A 70 -1.18 -9.28 -10.05
CA ILE A 70 -2.46 -8.63 -9.71
C ILE A 70 -2.27 -7.13 -9.61
N ALA A 71 -1.22 -6.64 -8.96
CA ALA A 71 -0.95 -5.21 -8.82
C ALA A 71 -0.70 -4.54 -10.18
N ILE A 72 0.10 -5.17 -11.05
CA ILE A 72 0.35 -4.69 -12.42
C ILE A 72 -0.96 -4.72 -13.23
N GLY A 73 -1.74 -5.79 -13.12
CA GLY A 73 -3.06 -5.92 -13.74
C GLY A 73 -4.02 -4.84 -13.27
N LEU A 74 -4.08 -4.55 -11.96
CA LEU A 74 -4.86 -3.45 -11.41
C LEU A 74 -4.37 -2.11 -11.97
N VAL A 75 -3.10 -1.77 -11.84
CA VAL A 75 -2.60 -0.47 -12.32
C VAL A 75 -2.89 -0.25 -13.81
N ARG A 76 -2.82 -1.31 -14.63
CA ARG A 76 -3.02 -1.22 -16.08
C ARG A 76 -4.47 -1.32 -16.53
N TYR A 77 -5.31 -2.10 -15.83
CA TYR A 77 -6.69 -2.40 -16.24
C TYR A 77 -7.73 -1.58 -15.44
N PHE A 78 -7.45 -1.24 -14.19
CA PHE A 78 -8.31 -0.44 -13.34
C PHE A 78 -8.66 0.97 -13.86
N PRO A 79 -7.78 1.75 -14.55
CA PRO A 79 -8.18 3.05 -15.07
C PRO A 79 -9.34 2.96 -16.07
N GLN A 80 -9.43 1.86 -16.84
CA GLN A 80 -10.52 1.64 -17.79
C GLN A 80 -11.86 1.44 -17.06
N PHE A 81 -11.85 0.70 -15.95
CA PHE A 81 -13.05 0.49 -15.14
C PHE A 81 -13.49 1.74 -14.39
N ILE A 82 -12.56 2.54 -13.86
CA ILE A 82 -12.91 3.78 -13.16
C ILE A 82 -13.68 4.70 -14.11
N LEU A 83 -13.23 4.87 -15.36
CA LEU A 83 -13.91 5.75 -16.32
C LEU A 83 -15.34 5.29 -16.62
N ALA A 84 -15.55 3.99 -16.79
CA ALA A 84 -16.89 3.42 -17.00
C ALA A 84 -17.78 3.55 -15.77
N PHE A 85 -17.23 3.32 -14.57
CA PHE A 85 -17.94 3.50 -13.31
C PHE A 85 -18.28 4.97 -13.05
N LEU A 86 -17.37 5.89 -13.36
CA LEU A 86 -17.58 7.32 -13.19
C LEU A 86 -18.61 7.85 -14.19
N ALA A 87 -18.67 7.29 -15.41
CA ALA A 87 -19.73 7.59 -16.36
C ALA A 87 -21.13 7.17 -15.87
N ARG A 88 -21.24 6.02 -15.21
CA ARG A 88 -22.51 5.61 -14.59
C ARG A 88 -22.78 6.38 -13.30
N ALA A 89 -21.78 6.56 -12.45
CA ALA A 89 -21.91 7.31 -11.20
C ALA A 89 -22.31 8.76 -11.46
N ARG A 90 -21.77 9.43 -12.50
CA ARG A 90 -22.21 10.79 -12.85
C ARG A 90 -23.70 10.83 -13.20
N TYR A 91 -24.20 9.81 -13.90
CA TYR A 91 -25.60 9.73 -14.30
C TYR A 91 -26.52 9.57 -13.08
N TYR A 92 -26.09 8.80 -12.08
CA TYR A 92 -26.85 8.62 -10.84
C TYR A 92 -26.68 9.76 -9.83
N LEU A 93 -25.52 10.44 -9.82
CA LEU A 93 -25.18 11.47 -8.84
C LEU A 93 -25.61 12.88 -9.27
N PHE A 94 -25.52 13.18 -10.58
CA PHE A 94 -25.93 14.47 -11.17
C PHE A 94 -27.21 14.35 -11.98
N GLY A 95 -28.10 13.41 -11.60
CA GLY A 95 -29.34 13.11 -12.32
C GLY A 95 -29.92 14.36 -12.98
N GLU A 96 -30.01 14.32 -14.32
CA GLU A 96 -30.58 15.37 -15.17
C GLU A 96 -29.78 16.66 -15.50
N ASP A 97 -28.62 16.97 -14.91
CA ASP A 97 -27.95 18.27 -15.18
C ASP A 97 -27.02 18.32 -16.42
N ALA A 98 -26.84 17.19 -17.10
CA ALA A 98 -26.16 17.13 -18.41
C ALA A 98 -27.16 17.21 -19.58
N ALA A 99 -28.38 16.69 -19.41
CA ALA A 99 -29.42 16.78 -20.44
C ALA A 99 -29.90 18.23 -20.62
N GLY A 100 -29.93 19.03 -19.55
CA GLY A 100 -30.33 20.45 -19.59
C GLY A 100 -29.31 21.40 -20.21
N ARG A 101 -28.01 21.08 -20.17
CA ARG A 101 -26.96 21.94 -20.75
C ARG A 101 -26.73 21.70 -22.25
N ASP A 102 -26.98 20.49 -22.72
CA ASP A 102 -26.88 20.17 -24.15
C ASP A 102 -28.15 20.56 -24.92
N VAL A 103 -29.36 20.52 -24.33
CA VAL A 103 -30.59 21.02 -24.99
C VAL A 103 -30.68 22.55 -25.08
N VAL A 104 -30.11 23.30 -24.13
CA VAL A 104 -30.08 24.78 -24.19
C VAL A 104 -29.03 25.28 -25.20
N ALA A 105 -28.05 24.46 -25.59
CA ALA A 105 -27.03 24.83 -26.58
C ALA A 105 -27.52 24.75 -28.04
N TRP A 106 -28.57 23.96 -28.33
CA TRP A 106 -29.14 23.84 -29.69
C TRP A 106 -30.29 24.82 -29.96
N ASP A 107 -30.87 25.43 -28.93
CA ASP A 107 -31.96 26.40 -29.05
C ASP A 107 -31.47 27.86 -28.93
N ALA A 108 -30.28 28.12 -29.45
CA ALA A 108 -29.82 29.49 -29.69
C ALA A 108 -30.67 30.10 -30.83
N PRO A 109 -31.37 31.22 -30.60
CA PRO A 109 -32.39 31.71 -31.48
C PRO A 109 -31.75 32.25 -32.76
N ASN A 110 -32.15 31.67 -33.90
CA ASN A 110 -31.91 32.21 -35.23
C ASN A 110 -32.81 33.46 -35.46
N ALA A 111 -32.77 34.40 -34.52
CA ALA A 111 -33.51 35.64 -34.52
C ALA A 111 -32.61 36.76 -35.01
N GLY A 112 -32.33 36.78 -36.32
CA GLY A 112 -31.65 37.92 -36.91
C GLY A 112 -31.25 37.71 -38.35
N SER A 113 -31.88 38.46 -39.25
CA SER A 113 -31.39 38.81 -40.59
C SER A 113 -31.72 37.87 -41.75
N ILE A 114 -33.00 37.78 -42.14
CA ILE A 114 -33.37 37.91 -43.56
C ILE A 114 -34.74 38.65 -43.64
N ARG A 115 -34.73 39.96 -43.39
CA ARG A 115 -35.72 40.90 -43.92
C ARG A 115 -34.95 41.85 -44.82
N GLY A 116 -35.14 41.72 -46.13
CA GLY A 116 -34.59 42.67 -47.10
C GLY A 116 -34.00 42.03 -48.34
N SER A 117 -34.86 41.58 -49.25
CA SER A 117 -34.56 41.60 -50.68
C SER A 117 -35.88 41.78 -51.44
N GLU A 118 -36.44 42.99 -51.28
CA GLU A 118 -37.21 43.59 -52.35
C GLU A 118 -36.22 43.98 -53.45
N PHE A 119 -36.38 43.41 -54.65
CA PHE A 119 -36.34 44.04 -55.97
C PHE A 119 -36.58 42.97 -57.05
#